data_AF-A0A950JL90-F1
#
_entry.id   AF-A0A950JL90-F1
#
_cell.length_a   1.000
_cell.length_b   1.000
_cell.length_c   1.000
_cell.angle_alpha   90.00
_cell.angle_beta   90.00
_cell.angle_gamma   90.00
#
_symmetry.space_group_name_H-M   'P 1'
#
loop_
_entity.id
_entity.type
_entity.pdbx_description
1 polymer ?
#
loop_
_entity_poly.entity_id
_entity_poly.type
_entity_poly.pdbx_seq_one_letter_code
_entity_poly.pdbx_strand_id
1 'polypeptide(L)' 'MSALIEATRSPDFSAEVVLVQSDDPTAGGLSLAREHGVAAEAVDFRAYGGKPAFEAALDARLAAASVEI' A
#
# COMPACT_ATOMS: atom_id res chain seq x y z
N MET A 1 8.24 -1.41 6.55
CA MET A 1 6.88 -1.91 6.24
C MET A 1 6.50 -3.07 7.14
N SER A 2 7.12 -4.25 7.04
CA SER A 2 6.75 -5.43 7.85
C SER A 2 6.74 -5.18 9.36
N ALA A 3 7.70 -4.41 9.88
CA ALA A 3 7.71 -4.02 11.29
C ALA A 3 6.46 -3.21 11.71
N LEU A 4 5.91 -2.37 10.84
CA LEU A 4 4.66 -1.64 11.12
C LEU A 4 3.45 -2.57 11.07
N ILE A 5 3.38 -3.44 10.06
CA ILE A 5 2.32 -4.46 9.97
C ILE A 5 2.30 -5.30 11.26
N GLU A 6 3.47 -5.75 11.73
CA GLU A 6 3.57 -6.52 12.96
C GLU A 6 3.21 -5.69 14.20
N ALA A 7 3.65 -4.44 14.28
CA ALA A 7 3.31 -3.56 15.40
C ALA A 7 1.78 -3.34 15.50
N THR A 8 1.09 -3.18 14.37
CA THR A 8 -0.37 -3.00 14.32
C THR A 8 -1.18 -4.23 14.74
N ARG A 9 -0.54 -5.40 14.88
CA ARG A 9 -1.18 -6.60 15.44
C ARG A 9 -1.32 -6.55 16.95
N SER A 10 -0.59 -5.64 17.62
CA SER A 10 -0.79 -5.42 19.05
C SER A 10 -2.16 -4.79 19.28
N PRO A 11 -2.97 -5.30 20.24
CA PRO A 11 -4.25 -4.69 20.58
C PRO A 11 -4.12 -3.27 21.15
N ASP A 12 -2.92 -2.89 21.59
CA ASP A 12 -2.61 -1.54 22.09
C ASP A 12 -2.22 -0.56 20.96
N PHE A 13 -2.12 -1.03 19.71
CA PHE A 13 -1.78 -0.18 18.57
C PHE A 13 -3.05 0.47 18.01
N SER A 14 -3.08 1.79 17.94
CA SER A 14 -4.28 2.56 17.59
C SER A 14 -4.63 2.61 16.10
N ALA A 15 -4.03 1.75 15.27
CA ALA A 15 -4.22 1.74 13.84
C ALA A 15 -3.96 0.34 13.26
N GLU A 16 -4.45 0.11 12.05
CA GLU A 16 -4.22 -1.11 11.28
C GLU A 16 -3.63 -0.79 9.91
N VAL A 17 -2.78 -1.68 9.40
CA VAL A 17 -2.32 -1.57 8.01
C VAL A 17 -3.35 -2.25 7.11
N VAL A 18 -4.18 -1.46 6.45
CA VAL A 18 -5.21 -1.96 5.51
C VAL A 18 -4.69 -2.15 4.08
N LEU A 19 -3.65 -1.41 3.69
CA LEU A 19 -3.11 -1.42 2.33
C LEU A 19 -1.61 -1.18 2.32
N VAL A 20 -0.90 -1.93 1.47
CA VAL A 20 0.47 -1.64 1.03
C VAL A 20 0.45 -1.36 -0.46
N GLN A 21 0.95 -0.19 -0.85
CA GLN A 21 1.00 0.22 -2.24
C GLN A 21 2.44 0.51 -2.68
N SER A 22 2.79 0.14 -3.90
CA SER A 22 4.11 0.43 -4.48
C SER A 22 4.00 0.91 -5.92
N ASP A 23 4.92 1.78 -6.31
CA ASP A 23 5.13 2.22 -7.69
C ASP A 23 5.91 1.20 -8.56
N ASP A 24 6.50 0.18 -7.92
CA ASP A 24 7.21 -0.92 -8.57
C ASP A 24 6.42 -2.23 -8.42
N PRO A 25 5.90 -2.81 -9.52
CA PRO A 25 5.14 -4.07 -9.47
C PRO A 25 5.96 -5.28 -9.01
N THR A 26 7.29 -5.16 -8.99
CA THR A 26 8.21 -6.23 -8.57
C THR A 26 8.70 -6.06 -7.13
N ALA A 27 8.25 -5.02 -6.42
CA ALA A 27 8.67 -4.76 -5.05
C ALA A 27 8.36 -5.96 -4.14
N GLY A 28 9.41 -6.56 -3.56
CA GLY A 28 9.27 -7.72 -2.67
C GLY A 28 8.39 -7.46 -1.43
N GLY A 29 8.27 -6.19 -1.03
CA GLY A 29 7.36 -5.77 0.03
C GLY A 29 5.88 -6.05 -0.27
N LEU A 30 5.47 -6.09 -1.53
CA LEU A 30 4.09 -6.44 -1.91
C LEU A 30 3.78 -7.90 -1.62
N SER A 31 4.72 -8.80 -1.91
CA SER A 31 4.59 -10.22 -1.57
C SER A 31 4.55 -10.42 -0.06
N LEU A 32 5.45 -9.75 0.66
CA LEU A 32 5.50 -9.80 2.12
C LEU A 32 4.19 -9.30 2.75
N ALA A 33 3.64 -8.18 2.28
CA ALA A 33 2.35 -7.67 2.75
C ALA A 33 1.23 -8.71 2.60
N ARG A 34 1.16 -9.38 1.44
CA ARG A 34 0.18 -10.46 1.18
C ARG A 34 0.38 -11.65 2.12
N GLU A 35 1.63 -12.03 2.40
CA GLU A 35 1.94 -13.10 3.39
C GLU A 35 1.45 -12.73 4.80
N HIS A 36 1.46 -11.44 5.14
CA HIS A 36 0.91 -10.94 6.39
C HIS A 36 -0.62 -10.77 6.39
N GLY A 37 -1.30 -11.06 5.29
CA GLY A 37 -2.75 -10.93 5.13
C GLY A 37 -3.22 -9.50 4.81
N VAL A 38 -2.30 -8.61 4.43
CA VAL A 38 -2.60 -7.20 4.10
C VAL A 38 -2.83 -7.06 2.59
N ALA A 39 -3.81 -6.25 2.17
CA ALA A 39 -4.02 -5.95 0.76
C ALA A 39 -2.77 -5.27 0.19
N ALA A 40 -2.35 -5.70 -1.00
CA ALA A 40 -1.15 -5.16 -1.63
C ALA A 40 -1.36 -4.88 -3.12
N GLU A 41 -1.07 -3.66 -3.54
CA GLU A 41 -1.30 -3.19 -4.90
C GLU A 41 -0.06 -2.51 -5.48
N ALA A 42 0.12 -2.68 -6.79
CA ALA A 42 1.14 -1.97 -7.55
C ALA A 42 0.50 -0.98 -8.52
N VAL A 43 1.13 0.18 -8.64
CA VAL A 43 0.79 1.20 -9.64
C VAL A 43 2.06 1.50 -10.41
N ASP A 44 2.33 0.79 -11.50
CA ASP A 44 3.59 0.97 -12.23
C ASP A 44 3.69 2.41 -12.79
N PHE A 45 4.60 3.21 -12.24
CA PHE A 45 4.82 4.60 -12.69
C PHE A 45 5.08 4.67 -14.21
N ARG A 46 5.73 3.64 -14.78
CA ARG A 46 6.07 3.56 -16.21
C ARG A 46 4.83 3.45 -17.10
N ALA A 47 3.69 3.03 -16.55
CA ALA A 47 2.42 2.99 -17.26
C ALA A 47 1.77 4.38 -17.42
N TYR A 48 2.33 5.43 -16.78
CA TYR A 48 1.78 6.78 -16.78
C TYR A 48 2.70 7.76 -17.50
N GLY A 49 2.11 8.72 -18.21
CA GLY A 49 2.83 9.77 -18.95
C GLY A 49 3.46 10.87 -18.08
N GLY A 50 3.66 10.63 -16.78
CA GLY A 50 4.24 11.58 -15.84
C GLY A 50 3.56 11.58 -14.47
N LYS A 51 4.17 12.36 -13.56
CA LYS A 51 3.80 12.43 -12.14
C LYS A 51 2.31 12.75 -11.88
N PRO A 52 1.66 13.72 -12.55
CA PRO A 52 0.27 14.05 -12.23
C PRO A 52 -0.72 12.90 -12.50
N ALA A 53 -0.56 12.18 -13.61
CA ALA A 53 -1.43 11.06 -13.96
C ALA A 53 -1.22 9.86 -13.02
N PHE A 54 0.03 9.65 -12.60
CA PHE A 54 0.39 8.63 -11.63
C PHE A 54 -0.18 8.93 -10.23
N GLU A 55 -0.01 10.16 -9.72
CA GLU A 55 -0.52 10.57 -8.40
C GLU A 55 -2.04 10.47 -8.34
N ALA A 56 -2.76 10.91 -9.38
CA ALA A 56 -4.21 10.74 -9.46
C ALA A 56 -4.64 9.25 -9.38
N ALA A 57 -3.83 8.34 -9.95
CA ALA A 57 -4.10 6.91 -9.91
C ALA A 57 -3.69 6.25 -8.58
N LEU A 58 -2.73 6.81 -7.85
CA LEU A 58 -2.43 6.43 -6.47
C LEU A 58 -3.59 6.86 -5.56
N ASP A 59 -3.97 8.13 -5.60
CA ASP A 59 -5.03 8.72 -4.76
C ASP A 59 -6.36 8.00 -4.94
N ALA A 60 -6.73 7.67 -6.19
CA ALA A 60 -7.95 6.92 -6.46
C ALA A 60 -7.98 5.54 -5.78
N ARG A 61 -6.83 4.87 -5.65
CA ARG A 61 -6.73 3.56 -4.98
C ARG A 61 -6.73 3.70 -3.46
N LEU A 62 -6.06 4.72 -2.93
CA LEU A 62 -6.15 5.05 -1.50
C LEU A 62 -7.60 5.37 -1.10
N ALA A 63 -8.30 6.16 -1.89
CA ALA A 63 -9.72 6.45 -1.66
C ALA A 63 -10.60 5.20 -1.75
N ALA A 64 -10.36 4.34 -2.75
CA ALA A 64 -11.09 3.08 -2.91
C ALA A 64 -10.87 2.12 -1.73
N ALA A 65 -9.68 2.13 -1.12
CA ALA A 65 -9.35 1.35 0.07
C ALA A 65 -9.76 2.02 1.38
N SER A 66 -10.35 3.23 1.33
CA SER A 66 -10.80 3.99 2.52
C SER A 66 -9.68 4.18 3.57
N VAL A 67 -8.46 4.48 3.11
CA VAL A 67 -7.29 4.65 3.97
C VAL A 67 -7.31 6.01 4.69
N GLU A 68 -6.88 6.05 5.95
CA GLU A 68 -6.79 7.24 6.79
C GLU A 68 -5.42 7.29 7.51
N ILE A 69 -4.90 8.48 7.84
CA ILE A 69 -3.71 8.71 8.69
C ILE A 69 -3.92 9.96 9.55
#